data_AF-A9D8I7-F1
#
_entry.id   AF-A9D8I7-F1
#
_cell.length_a   1.000
_cell.length_b   1.000
_cell.length_c   1.000
_cell.angle_alpha   90.00
_cell.angle_beta   90.00
_cell.angle_gamma   90.00
#
_symmetry.space_group_name_H-M   'P 1'
#
loop_
_entity.id
_entity.type
_entity.pdbx_description
1 polymer ?
#
loop_
_entity_poly.entity_id
_entity_poly.type
_entity_poly.pdbx_seq_one_letter_code
_entity_poly.pdbx_strand_id
1 'polypeptide(L)'
;MPVSRVTHQSEPNSSFTRGDHAKASLASKRNGKLRLMLQTLVQVSLFCLLAVICVQAEQYFDLPIPGSVIGLAIVLLLLLTKTIPEHRVSLGSAWLIAELLLFFIPPVVSVIKYQSLFENYGVQLMVMLVLGTVFVLVGTGFVVDRVFRFERRMNRQRAQALLASGMED
;
A
#
# COMPACT_ATOMS: atom_id res chain seq x y z
N MET A 1 7.27 -34.30 -77.24
CA MET A 1 7.49 -32.91 -76.75
C MET A 1 6.72 -32.00 -77.71
N PRO A 2 5.74 -31.17 -77.30
CA PRO A 2 5.69 -30.29 -76.10
C PRO A 2 4.32 -30.30 -75.34
N VAL A 3 4.16 -29.33 -74.41
CA VAL A 3 2.92 -28.69 -73.88
C VAL A 3 2.37 -29.14 -72.50
N SER A 4 1.99 -28.09 -71.76
CA SER A 4 1.60 -27.81 -70.37
C SER A 4 0.29 -28.38 -69.80
N ARG A 5 0.24 -28.54 -68.47
CA ARG A 5 -0.94 -28.26 -67.60
C ARG A 5 -0.56 -28.26 -66.11
N VAL A 6 -0.38 -27.10 -65.48
CA VAL A 6 -1.29 -26.50 -64.48
C VAL A 6 -1.99 -27.52 -63.55
N THR A 7 -1.51 -27.62 -62.32
CA THR A 7 -2.34 -27.92 -61.15
C THR A 7 -2.16 -26.80 -60.14
N HIS A 8 -3.22 -26.03 -60.00
CA HIS A 8 -3.46 -25.05 -58.96
C HIS A 8 -3.10 -25.62 -57.58
N GLN A 9 -2.05 -25.11 -56.96
CA GLN A 9 -1.88 -25.15 -55.51
C GLN A 9 -2.72 -23.99 -54.97
N SER A 10 -3.92 -24.30 -54.48
CA SER A 10 -4.72 -23.36 -53.70
C SER A 10 -3.95 -22.96 -52.44
N GLU A 11 -3.40 -21.75 -52.44
CA GLU A 11 -2.83 -21.10 -51.26
C GLU A 11 -3.89 -21.05 -50.15
N PRO A 12 -3.61 -21.58 -48.94
CA PRO A 12 -4.52 -21.38 -47.82
C PRO A 12 -4.42 -19.92 -47.40
N ASN A 13 -5.56 -19.23 -47.51
CA ASN A 13 -5.79 -17.83 -47.17
C ASN A 13 -5.16 -17.45 -45.81
N SER A 14 -3.99 -16.81 -45.87
CA SER A 14 -3.19 -16.36 -44.71
C SER A 14 -3.73 -15.07 -44.06
N SER A 15 -4.83 -14.52 -44.57
CA SER A 15 -5.42 -13.27 -44.05
C SER A 15 -6.49 -13.50 -42.98
N PHE A 16 -6.98 -14.73 -42.81
CA PHE A 16 -8.12 -15.03 -41.93
C PHE A 16 -7.76 -15.32 -40.46
N THR A 17 -6.50 -15.61 -40.13
CA THR A 17 -6.11 -15.99 -38.76
C THR A 17 -5.61 -14.82 -37.91
N ARG A 18 -5.13 -13.72 -38.53
CA ARG A 18 -4.41 -12.67 -37.80
C ARG A 18 -5.33 -11.70 -37.02
N GLY A 19 -6.56 -11.49 -37.47
CA GLY A 19 -7.53 -10.58 -36.85
C GLY A 19 -8.21 -11.13 -35.60
N ASP A 20 -8.45 -12.45 -35.54
CA ASP A 20 -9.20 -13.08 -34.45
C ASP A 20 -8.34 -13.29 -33.18
N HIS A 21 -7.05 -13.59 -33.34
CA HIS A 21 -6.12 -13.71 -32.21
C HIS A 21 -5.88 -12.36 -31.49
N ALA A 22 -5.91 -11.23 -32.21
CA ALA A 22 -5.76 -9.91 -31.62
C ALA A 22 -6.97 -9.51 -30.76
N LYS A 23 -8.19 -9.82 -31.22
CA LYS A 23 -9.44 -9.55 -30.47
C LYS A 23 -9.57 -10.42 -29.21
N ALA A 24 -9.16 -11.69 -29.27
CA ALA A 24 -9.17 -12.59 -28.12
C ALA A 24 -8.19 -12.15 -27.01
N SER A 25 -7.01 -11.65 -27.39
CA SER A 25 -6.01 -11.14 -26.43
C SER A 25 -6.47 -9.85 -25.74
N LEU A 26 -7.12 -8.93 -26.47
CA LEU A 26 -7.67 -7.70 -25.91
C LEU A 26 -8.86 -7.93 -24.97
N ALA A 27 -9.71 -8.92 -25.28
CA ALA A 27 -10.85 -9.28 -24.43
C ALA A 27 -10.41 -9.95 -23.11
N SER A 28 -9.38 -10.80 -23.14
CA SER A 28 -8.83 -11.44 -21.94
C SER A 28 -8.12 -10.43 -21.02
N LYS A 29 -7.35 -9.49 -21.60
CA LYS A 29 -6.63 -8.45 -20.84
C LYS A 29 -7.56 -7.43 -20.16
N ARG A 30 -8.73 -7.15 -20.75
CA ARG A 30 -9.76 -6.25 -20.20
C ARG A 30 -10.41 -6.82 -18.92
N ASN A 31 -10.60 -8.13 -18.86
CA ASN A 31 -11.27 -8.79 -17.73
C ASN A 31 -10.37 -8.87 -16.48
N GLY A 32 -9.05 -9.03 -16.67
CA GLY A 32 -8.07 -8.96 -15.60
C GLY A 32 -7.99 -7.57 -14.97
N LYS A 33 -7.97 -6.51 -15.78
CA LYS A 33 -7.94 -5.11 -15.31
C LYS A 33 -9.22 -4.74 -14.55
N LEU A 34 -10.38 -5.18 -15.03
CA LEU A 34 -11.67 -4.91 -14.36
C LEU A 34 -11.79 -5.61 -13.01
N ARG A 35 -11.35 -6.88 -12.91
CA ARG A 35 -11.30 -7.63 -11.64
C ARG A 35 -10.32 -6.99 -10.66
N LEU A 36 -9.19 -6.48 -11.13
CA LEU A 36 -8.20 -5.80 -10.31
C LEU A 36 -8.76 -4.47 -9.77
N MET A 37 -9.41 -3.66 -10.60
CA MET A 37 -10.03 -2.39 -10.18
C MET A 37 -11.17 -2.62 -9.18
N LEU A 38 -12.01 -3.64 -9.41
CA LEU A 38 -13.09 -4.02 -8.48
C LEU A 38 -12.51 -4.45 -7.13
N GLN A 39 -11.42 -5.22 -7.15
CA GLN A 39 -10.73 -5.68 -5.95
C GLN A 39 -10.09 -4.51 -5.17
N THR A 40 -9.49 -3.52 -5.86
CA THR A 40 -8.98 -2.31 -5.22
C THR A 40 -10.12 -1.52 -4.56
N LEU A 41 -11.25 -1.38 -5.25
CA LEU A 41 -12.41 -0.63 -4.76
C LEU A 41 -13.05 -1.31 -3.52
N VAL A 42 -13.19 -2.64 -3.56
CA VAL A 42 -13.63 -3.44 -2.40
C VAL A 42 -12.68 -3.28 -1.22
N GLN A 43 -11.37 -3.23 -1.47
CA GLN A 43 -10.40 -3.10 -0.41
C GLN A 43 -10.37 -1.70 0.22
N VAL A 44 -10.49 -0.65 -0.59
CA VAL A 44 -10.66 0.72 -0.09
C VAL A 44 -11.96 0.83 0.73
N SER A 45 -13.04 0.22 0.25
CA SER A 45 -14.31 0.15 0.97
C SER A 45 -14.16 -0.59 2.31
N LEU A 46 -13.43 -1.71 2.34
CA LEU A 46 -13.12 -2.44 3.58
C LEU A 46 -12.33 -1.58 4.57
N PHE A 47 -11.30 -0.85 4.11
CA PHE A 47 -10.53 0.08 4.95
C PHE A 47 -11.42 1.20 5.51
N CYS A 48 -12.30 1.75 4.68
CA CYS A 48 -13.23 2.80 5.10
C CYS A 48 -14.24 2.27 6.13
N LEU A 49 -14.76 1.06 5.93
CA LEU A 49 -15.70 0.42 6.83
C LEU A 49 -15.04 0.07 8.17
N LEU A 50 -13.80 -0.43 8.13
CA LEU A 50 -12.99 -0.63 9.33
C LEU A 50 -12.77 0.69 10.09
N ALA A 51 -12.43 1.77 9.38
CA ALA A 51 -12.23 3.08 9.99
C ALA A 51 -13.50 3.58 10.68
N VAL A 52 -14.67 3.43 10.05
CA VAL A 52 -15.97 3.79 10.65
C VAL A 52 -16.26 2.96 11.90
N ILE A 53 -16.01 1.65 11.86
CA ILE A 53 -16.17 0.79 13.04
C ILE A 53 -15.25 1.23 14.18
N CYS A 54 -13.99 1.57 13.88
CA CYS A 54 -13.03 2.02 14.91
C CYS A 54 -13.43 3.35 15.54
N VAL A 55 -13.93 4.30 14.75
CA VAL A 55 -14.42 5.60 15.25
C VAL A 55 -15.69 5.42 16.07
N GLN A 56 -16.62 4.57 15.64
CA GLN A 56 -17.79 4.24 16.45
C GLN A 56 -17.38 3.56 17.77
N ALA A 57 -16.43 2.63 17.73
CA ALA A 57 -15.93 1.96 18.92
C ALA A 57 -15.26 2.95 19.90
N GLU A 58 -14.47 3.92 19.40
CA GLU A 58 -13.92 5.00 20.22
C GLU A 58 -15.02 5.76 20.97
N GLN A 59 -16.09 6.15 20.26
CA GLN A 59 -17.21 6.89 20.85
C GLN A 59 -18.02 6.08 21.88
N TYR A 60 -18.13 4.76 21.69
CA TYR A 60 -18.85 3.89 22.64
C TYR A 60 -18.02 3.55 23.89
N PHE A 61 -16.69 3.49 23.77
CA PHE A 61 -15.80 3.10 24.86
C PHE A 61 -15.10 4.28 25.55
N ASP A 62 -15.37 5.53 25.15
CA ASP A 62 -14.73 6.76 25.65
C ASP A 62 -13.19 6.62 25.71
N LEU A 63 -12.61 5.99 24.69
CA LEU A 63 -11.18 5.73 24.67
C LEU A 63 -10.43 7.03 24.36
N PRO A 64 -9.37 7.40 25.11
CA PRO A 64 -8.59 8.61 24.87
C PRO A 64 -7.70 8.54 23.61
N ILE A 65 -7.88 7.51 22.79
CA ILE A 65 -7.07 7.21 21.61
C ILE A 65 -7.96 7.35 20.38
N PRO A 66 -7.57 8.17 19.38
CA PRO A 66 -8.37 8.35 18.18
C PRO A 66 -8.53 7.04 17.42
N GLY A 67 -9.72 6.80 16.87
CA GLY A 67 -10.09 5.59 16.15
C GLY A 67 -9.19 5.28 14.95
N SER A 68 -8.51 6.28 14.39
CA SER A 68 -7.50 6.10 13.33
C SER A 68 -6.27 5.32 13.79
N VAL A 69 -5.79 5.56 15.03
CA VAL A 69 -4.66 4.83 15.62
C VAL A 69 -5.07 3.40 15.95
N ILE A 70 -6.31 3.21 16.41
CA ILE A 70 -6.89 1.87 16.64
C ILE A 70 -6.97 1.10 15.31
N GLY A 71 -7.48 1.73 14.25
CA GLY A 71 -7.55 1.14 12.92
C GLY A 71 -6.17 0.75 12.37
N LEU A 72 -5.16 1.62 12.56
CA LEU A 72 -3.77 1.30 12.22
C LEU A 72 -3.26 0.07 12.98
N ALA A 73 -3.50 0.00 14.29
CA ALA A 73 -3.07 -1.13 15.12
C ALA A 73 -3.75 -2.45 14.69
N ILE A 74 -5.05 -2.41 14.37
CA ILE A 74 -5.78 -3.58 13.86
C ILE A 74 -5.17 -4.04 12.53
N VAL A 75 -4.99 -3.13 11.57
CA VAL A 75 -4.40 -3.48 10.26
C VAL A 75 -2.99 -4.05 10.44
N LEU A 76 -2.18 -3.46 11.33
CA LEU A 76 -0.85 -3.97 11.68
C LEU A 76 -0.92 -5.40 12.24
N LEU A 77 -1.84 -5.67 13.17
CA LEU A 77 -2.02 -7.00 13.75
C LEU A 77 -2.47 -8.03 12.70
N LEU A 78 -3.36 -7.65 11.79
CA LEU A 78 -3.80 -8.50 10.68
C LEU A 78 -2.66 -8.80 9.69
N LEU A 79 -1.75 -7.83 9.48
CA LEU A 79 -0.55 -8.01 8.67
C LEU A 79 0.47 -8.93 9.35
N LEU A 80 0.68 -8.76 10.66
CA LEU A 80 1.54 -9.64 11.46
C LEU A 80 1.03 -11.09 11.47
N THR A 81 -0.29 -11.27 11.52
CA THR A 81 -0.93 -12.60 11.49
C THR A 81 -0.89 -13.25 10.09
N LYS A 82 -0.36 -12.56 9.06
CA LYS A 82 -0.29 -13.00 7.65
C LYS A 82 -1.62 -13.43 7.03
N THR A 83 -2.74 -13.10 7.66
CA THR A 83 -4.10 -13.43 7.19
C THR A 83 -4.46 -12.67 5.91
N ILE A 84 -3.89 -11.47 5.71
CA ILE A 84 -4.11 -10.64 4.52
C ILE A 84 -2.81 -10.61 3.68
N PRO A 85 -2.87 -10.89 2.37
CA PRO A 85 -1.71 -10.74 1.49
C PRO A 85 -1.29 -9.26 1.42
N GLU A 86 -0.03 -8.97 1.74
CA GLU A 86 0.57 -7.63 1.66
C GLU A 86 0.33 -6.94 0.30
N HIS A 87 0.32 -7.73 -0.78
CA HIS A 87 0.10 -7.25 -2.14
C HIS A 87 -1.28 -6.61 -2.33
N ARG A 88 -2.30 -7.10 -1.60
CA ARG A 88 -3.63 -6.49 -1.65
C ARG A 88 -3.58 -5.12 -1.01
N VAL A 89 -3.12 -5.03 0.25
CA VAL A 89 -2.98 -3.75 1.00
C VAL A 89 -2.22 -2.68 0.20
N SER A 90 -1.14 -3.07 -0.48
CA SER A 90 -0.31 -2.18 -1.31
C SER A 90 -1.08 -1.49 -2.44
N LEU A 91 -1.97 -2.20 -3.16
CA LEU A 91 -2.71 -1.62 -4.29
C LEU A 91 -3.73 -0.55 -3.84
N GLY A 92 -4.48 -0.83 -2.77
CA GLY A 92 -5.44 0.12 -2.22
C GLY A 92 -4.77 1.35 -1.62
N SER A 93 -3.72 1.15 -0.82
CA SER A 93 -2.97 2.25 -0.20
C SER A 93 -2.26 3.13 -1.24
N ALA A 94 -1.63 2.56 -2.26
CA ALA A 94 -0.99 3.33 -3.34
C ALA A 94 -1.99 4.26 -4.06
N TRP A 95 -3.23 3.80 -4.25
CA TRP A 95 -4.28 4.62 -4.84
C TRP A 95 -4.75 5.74 -3.89
N LEU A 96 -4.97 5.47 -2.60
CA LEU A 96 -5.30 6.52 -1.61
C LEU A 96 -4.18 7.55 -1.44
N ILE A 97 -2.93 7.10 -1.48
CA ILE A 97 -1.76 7.98 -1.37
C ILE A 97 -1.67 8.91 -2.58
N ALA A 98 -2.01 8.43 -3.78
CA ALA A 98 -2.09 9.27 -4.98
C ALA A 98 -3.19 10.35 -4.86
N GLU A 99 -4.30 10.03 -4.22
CA GLU A 99 -5.42 10.95 -3.94
C GLU A 99 -5.25 11.74 -2.63
N LEU A 100 -4.11 11.60 -1.92
CA LEU A 100 -3.90 12.26 -0.62
C LEU A 100 -3.99 13.79 -0.75
N LEU A 101 -3.54 14.35 -1.89
CA LEU A 101 -3.71 15.77 -2.20
C LEU A 101 -5.19 16.17 -2.25
N LEU A 102 -6.06 15.34 -2.83
CA LEU A 102 -7.51 15.57 -2.87
C LEU A 102 -8.07 15.63 -1.43
N PHE A 103 -7.58 14.78 -0.52
CA PHE A 103 -7.98 14.79 0.89
C PHE A 103 -7.37 15.93 1.73
N PHE A 104 -6.33 16.61 1.24
CA PHE A 104 -5.78 17.79 1.90
C PHE A 104 -6.51 19.09 1.57
N ILE A 105 -7.25 19.14 0.44
CA ILE A 105 -8.01 20.33 0.06
C ILE A 105 -9.05 20.72 1.14
N PRO A 106 -9.93 19.83 1.63
CA PRO A 106 -10.94 20.21 2.63
C PRO A 106 -10.35 20.73 3.96
N PRO A 107 -9.33 20.08 4.57
CA PRO A 107 -8.66 20.60 5.75
C PRO A 107 -8.03 21.98 5.52
N VAL A 108 -7.31 22.19 4.41
CA VAL A 108 -6.66 23.49 4.13
C VAL A 108 -7.70 24.60 3.95
N VAL A 109 -8.78 24.33 3.21
CA VAL A 109 -9.90 25.27 3.03
C VAL A 109 -10.62 25.57 4.35
N SER A 110 -10.66 24.60 5.26
CA SER A 110 -11.21 24.82 6.60
C SER A 110 -10.30 25.73 7.41
N VAL A 111 -8.98 25.53 7.36
CA VAL A 111 -8.00 26.32 8.11
C VAL A 111 -8.00 27.79 7.68
N ILE A 112 -8.09 28.10 6.39
CA ILE A 112 -8.10 29.50 5.92
C ILE A 112 -9.29 30.31 6.46
N LYS A 113 -10.41 29.66 6.83
CA LYS A 113 -11.56 30.34 7.44
C LYS A 113 -11.28 30.82 8.87
N TYR A 114 -10.24 30.28 9.51
CA TYR A 114 -9.82 30.61 10.88
C TYR A 114 -8.52 31.45 10.90
N GLN A 115 -8.25 32.23 9.85
CA GLN A 115 -7.02 33.04 9.72
C GLN A 115 -6.76 33.98 10.91
N SER A 116 -7.79 34.54 11.54
CA SER A 116 -7.65 35.43 12.70
C SER A 116 -7.05 34.73 13.93
N LEU A 117 -7.21 33.42 14.08
CA LEU A 117 -6.53 32.65 15.13
C LEU A 117 -5.06 32.41 14.78
N PHE A 118 -4.74 32.27 13.50
CA PHE A 118 -3.36 32.09 13.03
C PHE A 118 -2.52 33.36 13.16
N GLU A 119 -3.10 34.56 13.08
CA GLU A 119 -2.37 35.81 13.33
C GLU A 119 -1.85 35.88 14.77
N ASN A 120 -2.63 35.39 15.74
CA ASN A 120 -2.25 35.43 17.14
C ASN A 120 -1.40 34.23 17.59
N TYR A 121 -1.67 33.03 17.05
CA TYR A 121 -1.05 31.78 17.51
C TYR A 121 -0.22 31.06 16.45
N GLY A 122 -0.13 31.58 15.22
CA GLY A 122 0.51 30.90 14.09
C GLY A 122 1.99 30.59 14.33
N VAL A 123 2.72 31.50 14.98
CA VAL A 123 4.13 31.28 15.35
C VAL A 123 4.25 30.13 16.36
N GLN A 124 3.41 30.10 17.38
CA GLN A 124 3.41 29.03 18.38
C GLN A 124 3.04 27.67 17.76
N LEU A 125 2.07 27.65 16.83
CA LEU A 125 1.72 26.45 16.07
C LEU A 125 2.89 25.96 15.20
N MET A 126 3.57 26.85 14.48
CA MET A 126 4.74 26.49 13.67
C MET A 126 5.85 25.88 14.52
N VAL A 127 6.18 26.52 15.64
CA VAL A 127 7.20 26.01 16.56
C VAL A 127 6.78 24.64 17.13
N MET A 128 5.55 24.49 17.58
CA MET A 128 5.04 23.21 18.12
C MET A 128 5.00 22.10 17.07
N LEU A 129 4.61 22.41 15.83
CA LEU A 129 4.58 21.43 14.73
C LEU A 129 5.99 20.95 14.39
N VAL A 130 6.95 21.88 14.26
CA VAL A 130 8.34 21.53 13.95
C VAL A 130 8.96 20.74 15.09
N LEU A 131 8.87 21.25 16.32
CA LEU A 131 9.43 20.57 17.49
C LEU A 131 8.76 19.22 17.75
N GLY A 132 7.43 19.14 17.65
CA GLY A 132 6.68 17.89 17.80
C GLY A 132 7.06 16.85 16.75
N THR A 133 7.20 17.27 15.49
CA THR A 133 7.64 16.37 14.41
C THR A 133 9.05 15.87 14.63
N VAL A 134 9.99 16.76 14.96
CA VAL A 134 11.38 16.40 15.27
C VAL A 134 11.43 15.44 16.46
N PHE A 135 10.68 15.74 17.53
CA PHE A 135 10.63 14.90 18.72
C PHE A 135 10.11 13.50 18.42
N VAL A 136 9.01 13.39 17.64
CA VAL A 136 8.47 12.10 17.22
C VAL A 136 9.47 11.33 16.35
N LEU A 137 10.11 11.98 15.38
CA LEU A 137 11.10 11.34 14.51
C LEU A 137 12.32 10.84 15.29
N VAL A 138 12.84 11.65 16.22
CA VAL A 138 13.94 11.25 17.11
C VAL A 138 13.52 10.10 18.01
N GLY A 139 12.32 10.16 18.58
CA GLY A 139 11.76 9.10 19.43
C GLY A 139 11.63 7.78 18.69
N THR A 140 11.01 7.77 17.51
CA THR A 140 10.90 6.59 16.65
C THR A 140 12.27 6.07 16.23
N GLY A 141 13.18 6.97 15.82
CA GLY A 141 14.55 6.59 15.44
C GLY A 141 15.33 5.94 16.59
N PHE A 142 15.18 6.45 17.82
CA PHE A 142 15.83 5.88 19.00
C PHE A 142 15.29 4.50 19.37
N VAL A 143 13.96 4.31 19.32
CA VAL A 143 13.32 3.02 19.57
C VAL A 143 13.82 1.99 18.55
N VAL A 144 13.84 2.36 17.28
CA VAL A 144 14.34 1.50 16.20
C VAL A 144 15.83 1.18 16.41
N ASP A 145 16.70 2.16 16.67
CA ASP A 145 18.14 1.89 16.94
C ASP A 145 18.34 0.94 18.12
N ARG A 146 17.54 1.07 19.18
CA ARG A 146 17.61 0.16 20.33
C ARG A 146 17.22 -1.26 19.98
N VAL A 147 16.16 -1.45 19.21
CA VAL A 147 15.71 -2.77 18.75
C VAL A 147 16.78 -3.39 17.84
N PHE A 148 17.25 -2.66 16.83
CA PHE A 148 18.29 -3.14 15.91
C PHE A 148 19.60 -3.46 16.64
N ARG A 149 20.01 -2.65 17.62
CA ARG A 149 21.19 -2.92 18.44
C ARG A 149 21.02 -4.17 19.30
N PHE A 150 19.83 -4.43 19.82
CA PHE A 150 19.52 -5.64 20.58
C PHE A 150 19.59 -6.88 19.69
N GLU A 151 18.96 -6.84 18.51
CA GLU A 151 19.02 -7.95 17.54
C GLU A 151 20.44 -8.23 17.05
N ARG A 152 21.24 -7.19 16.78
CA ARG A 152 22.63 -7.33 16.31
C ARG A 152 23.55 -8.00 17.34
N ARG A 153 23.27 -7.86 18.64
CA ARG A 153 23.98 -8.59 19.70
C ARG A 153 23.66 -10.08 19.66
N MET A 154 22.40 -10.42 19.52
CA MET A 154 21.94 -11.82 19.48
C MET A 154 22.38 -12.55 18.22
N ASN A 155 22.40 -11.88 17.06
CA ASN A 155 22.77 -12.51 15.80
C ASN A 155 24.29 -12.79 15.69
N ARG A 156 25.13 -11.97 16.34
CA ARG A 156 26.59 -12.21 16.42
C ARG A 156 26.94 -13.43 17.25
N GLN A 157 26.20 -13.69 18.32
CA GLN A 157 26.40 -14.87 19.16
C GLN A 157 26.04 -16.17 18.41
N ARG A 158 24.95 -16.16 17.63
CA ARG A 158 24.57 -17.29 16.77
C ARG A 158 25.62 -17.57 15.69
N ALA A 159 26.17 -16.53 15.06
CA ALA A 159 27.22 -16.69 14.06
C ALA A 159 28.50 -17.28 14.66
N GLN A 160 28.88 -16.88 15.88
CA GLN A 160 30.05 -17.42 16.57
C GLN A 160 29.84 -18.86 17.05
N ALA A 161 28.65 -19.21 17.53
CA ALA A 161 28.31 -20.58 17.94
C ALA A 161 28.37 -21.57 16.76
N LEU A 162 27.92 -21.18 15.57
CA LEU A 162 27.99 -22.00 14.36
C LEU A 162 29.43 -22.21 13.85
N LEU A 163 30.30 -21.20 14.03
CA LEU A 163 31.71 -21.31 13.66
C LEU A 163 32.50 -22.18 14.65
N ALA A 164 32.17 -22.11 15.94
CA ALA A 164 32.77 -22.95 16.96
C ALA A 164 32.38 -24.43 16.78
N SER A 165 31.11 -24.72 16.51
CA SER A 165 30.64 -26.10 16.26
C SER A 165 31.21 -26.71 14.99
N GLY A 166 31.53 -25.91 13.97
CA GLY A 166 32.15 -26.39 12.73
C GLY A 166 33.66 -26.66 12.82
N MET A 167 34.28 -26.41 13.98
CA MET A 167 35.69 -26.72 14.25
C MET A 167 35.87 -27.98 15.12
N GLU A 168 34.78 -28.57 15.63
CA GLU A 168 34.80 -29.76 16.50
C GLU A 168 34.58 -31.09 15.75
N ASP A 169 34.33 -31.04 14.43
CA ASP A 169 34.23 -32.19 13.50
C ASP A 169 35.50 -32.37 12.65
#